data_AF-A0A5J6ED85-F1
#
_entry.id   AF-A0A5J6ED85-F1
#
_cell.length_a   1.000
_cell.length_b   1.000
_cell.length_c   1.000
_cell.angle_alpha   90.00
_cell.angle_beta   90.00
_cell.angle_gamma   90.00
#
_symmetry.space_group_name_H-M   'P 1'
#
loop_
_entity.id
_entity.type
_entity.pdbx_description
1 polymer ?
#
loop_
_entity_poly.entity_id
_entity_poly.type
_entity_poly.pdbx_seq_one_letter_code
_entity_poly.pdbx_strand_id
1 'polypeptide(L)' 'DLELAKTLVRPSSLFRENLSKAKNFSNEGYGSVQRVFVVCDEDLGIPLEFQKWMIENSGVKDVMEIKGA' A
#
# COMPACT_ATOMS: atom_id res chain seq x y z
N ASP A 1 7.62 -19.51 7.16
CA ASP A 1 7.92 -18.09 6.90
C ASP A 1 8.05 -17.18 8.10
N LEU A 2 7.11 -17.15 9.06
CA LEU A 2 7.13 -16.16 10.16
C LEU A 2 8.45 -16.09 10.95
N GLU A 3 9.00 -17.24 11.35
CA GLU A 3 10.26 -17.28 12.11
C GLU A 3 11.45 -16.77 11.28
N LEU A 4 11.49 -17.08 9.98
CA LEU A 4 12.49 -16.52 9.09
C LEU A 4 12.32 -15.00 8.96
N ALA A 5 11.10 -14.51 8.81
CA ALA A 5 10.81 -13.07 8.75
C ALA A 5 11.32 -12.35 10.00
N LYS A 6 11.07 -12.88 11.20
CA LYS A 6 11.59 -12.30 12.46
C LYS A 6 13.11 -12.17 12.49
N THR A 7 13.84 -13.14 11.91
CA THR A 7 15.31 -13.09 11.86
C THR A 7 15.85 -12.09 10.83
N LEU A 8 15.06 -11.76 9.81
CA LEU A 8 15.48 -10.89 8.70
C LEU A 8 15.03 -9.43 8.87
N VAL A 9 14.04 -9.15 9.73
CA VAL A 9 13.53 -7.80 9.98
C VAL A 9 14.62 -6.90 10.55
N ARG A 10 14.69 -5.67 10.04
CA ARG A 10 15.62 -4.62 10.47
C ARG A 10 14.85 -3.35 10.83
N PRO A 11 15.37 -2.50 11.74
CA PRO A 11 14.78 -1.20 12.00
C PRO A 11 14.65 -0.35 10.72
N SER A 12 13.52 0.35 10.58
CA SER A 12 13.23 1.24 9.45
C SER A 12 12.31 2.39 9.88
N SER A 13 12.05 3.33 8.97
CA SER A 13 11.16 4.47 9.18
C SER A 13 10.20 4.63 8.00
N LEU A 14 9.01 5.16 8.26
CA LEU A 14 8.05 5.56 7.23
C LEU A 14 8.31 6.97 6.68
N PHE A 15 9.38 7.64 7.13
CA PHE A 15 9.78 8.98 6.66
C PHE A 15 8.68 10.05 6.74
N ARG A 16 7.73 9.93 7.68
CA ARG A 16 6.53 10.80 7.77
C ARG A 16 6.87 12.30 7.79
N GLU A 17 7.89 12.70 8.56
CA GLU A 17 8.31 14.11 8.67
C GLU A 17 8.95 14.66 7.40
N ASN A 18 9.65 13.82 6.64
CA ASN A 18 10.26 14.22 5.38
C ASN A 18 9.17 14.30 4.29
N LEU A 19 8.27 13.32 4.25
CA LEU A 19 7.19 13.25 3.28
C LEU A 19 6.17 14.37 3.47
N SER A 20 5.93 14.84 4.69
CA SER A 20 5.03 15.98 4.94
C SER A 20 5.52 17.30 4.32
N LYS A 21 6.81 17.38 3.97
CA LYS A 21 7.44 18.55 3.32
C LYS A 21 7.76 18.29 1.84
N ALA A 22 7.55 17.06 1.36
CA ALA A 22 7.81 16.70 -0.02
C ALA A 22 6.73 17.28 -0.95
N LYS A 23 7.06 17.45 -2.23
CA LYS A 23 6.07 17.84 -3.24
C LYS A 23 5.09 16.70 -3.45
N ASN A 24 3.81 17.03 -3.61
CA ASN A 24 2.78 16.08 -4.01
C ASN A 24 3.07 15.52 -5.41
N PHE A 25 2.51 14.33 -5.67
CA PHE A 25 2.52 13.73 -6.98
C PHE A 25 1.68 14.54 -7.98
N SER A 26 1.99 14.40 -9.28
CA SER A 26 1.29 15.08 -10.37
C SER A 26 0.59 14.10 -11.31
N ASN A 27 -0.32 14.64 -12.14
CA ASN A 27 -1.06 13.87 -13.12
C ASN A 27 -0.19 13.45 -14.31
N GLU A 28 0.76 14.29 -14.70
CA GLU A 28 1.71 14.01 -15.78
C GLU A 28 2.75 12.96 -15.38
N GLY A 29 3.02 12.85 -14.07
CA GLY A 29 3.91 11.84 -13.49
C GLY A 29 3.13 10.62 -13.02
N TYR A 30 3.04 10.44 -11.69
CA TYR A 30 2.37 9.32 -11.05
C TYR A 30 0.95 9.05 -11.57
N GLY A 31 0.19 10.11 -11.85
CA GLY A 31 -1.18 10.01 -12.36
C GLY A 31 -1.29 9.37 -13.75
N SER A 32 -0.25 9.44 -14.56
CA SER A 32 -0.24 8.94 -15.95
C SER A 32 -0.04 7.43 -16.06
N VAL A 33 0.47 6.80 -15.00
CA VAL A 33 0.79 5.38 -14.97
C VAL A 33 -0.45 4.56 -14.63
N GLN A 34 -0.66 3.44 -15.33
CA GLN A 34 -1.71 2.48 -14.98
C GLN A 34 -1.39 1.85 -13.61
N ARG A 35 -2.39 1.84 -12.71
CA ARG A 35 -2.26 1.33 -11.35
C ARG A 35 -3.31 0.28 -11.08
N VAL A 36 -2.87 -0.81 -10.45
CA VAL A 36 -3.71 -1.92 -9.98
C VAL A 36 -3.59 -1.97 -8.46
N PHE A 37 -4.66 -2.36 -7.78
CA PHE A 37 -4.64 -2.68 -6.36
C PHE A 37 -4.88 -4.18 -6.16
N VAL A 38 -4.05 -4.85 -5.36
CA VAL A 38 -4.23 -6.26 -5.00
C VAL A 38 -4.60 -6.33 -3.53
N VAL A 39 -5.81 -6.80 -3.25
CA VAL A 39 -6.37 -6.94 -1.91
C VAL A 39 -5.93 -8.25 -1.28
N CYS A 40 -5.54 -8.18 -0.01
CA CYS A 40 -5.34 -9.35 0.86
C CYS A 40 -6.42 -9.29 1.96
N ASP A 41 -7.39 -10.20 1.92
CA ASP A 41 -8.58 -10.15 2.76
C ASP A 41 -8.35 -10.56 4.22
N GLU A 42 -7.24 -11.26 4.52
CA GLU A 42 -6.85 -11.68 5.87
C GLU A 42 -5.61 -10.91 6.42
N ASP A 43 -5.21 -9.82 5.76
CA ASP A 43 -4.08 -8.98 6.22
C ASP A 43 -4.38 -8.28 7.56
N LEU A 44 -3.64 -8.70 8.60
CA LEU A 44 -3.74 -8.15 9.95
C LEU A 44 -2.96 -6.84 10.14
N GLY A 45 -2.00 -6.53 9.26
CA GLY A 45 -1.21 -5.30 9.28
C GLY A 45 -1.89 -4.14 8.56
N ILE A 46 -2.62 -4.42 7.49
CA ILE A 46 -3.42 -3.45 6.73
C ILE A 46 -4.85 -3.99 6.60
N PRO A 47 -5.75 -3.67 7.56
CA PRO A 47 -7.10 -4.22 7.57
C PRO A 47 -7.88 -3.96 6.27
N LEU A 48 -8.75 -4.91 5.92
CA LEU A 48 -9.53 -4.87 4.68
C LEU A 48 -10.33 -3.56 4.50
N GLU A 49 -10.86 -3.00 5.58
CA GLU A 49 -11.58 -1.72 5.54
C GLU A 49 -10.68 -0.57 5.11
N PHE A 50 -9.42 -0.57 5.56
CA PHE A 50 -8.45 0.45 5.18
C PHE A 50 -7.99 0.26 3.73
N GLN A 51 -7.83 -0.98 3.26
CA GLN A 51 -7.56 -1.27 1.85
C GLN A 51 -8.70 -0.76 0.94
N LYS A 52 -9.96 -1.01 1.32
CA LYS A 52 -11.15 -0.50 0.60
C LYS A 52 -11.14 1.03 0.53
N TRP A 53 -10.85 1.69 1.64
CA TRP A 53 -10.69 3.15 1.68
C TRP A 53 -9.57 3.66 0.75
N MET A 54 -8.43 2.96 0.70
CA MET A 54 -7.34 3.30 -0.22
C MET A 54 -7.75 3.19 -1.69
N ILE A 55 -8.52 2.16 -2.04
CA ILE A 55 -9.03 1.95 -3.41
C ILE A 55 -9.94 3.10 -3.82
N GLU A 56 -10.92 3.44 -2.97
CA GLU A 56 -11.87 4.53 -3.21
C GLU A 56 -11.16 5.87 -3.43
N ASN A 57 -10.09 6.14 -2.67
CA ASN A 57 -9.38 7.42 -2.71
C ASN A 57 -8.25 7.49 -3.75
N SER A 58 -7.72 6.36 -4.22
CA SER A 58 -6.53 6.33 -5.10
C SER A 58 -6.84 6.41 -6.60
N GLY A 59 -8.11 6.26 -6.99
CA GLY A 59 -8.55 6.30 -8.40
C GLY A 59 -7.98 5.17 -9.25
N VAL A 60 -7.60 4.04 -8.63
CA VAL A 60 -7.21 2.82 -9.33
C VAL A 60 -8.40 2.24 -10.09
N LYS A 61 -8.16 1.67 -11.27
CA LYS A 61 -9.21 1.11 -12.12
C LYS A 61 -9.36 -0.39 -11.98
N ASP A 62 -8.23 -1.07 -11.83
CA ASP A 62 -8.17 -2.52 -11.76
C ASP A 62 -7.89 -2.94 -10.32
N VAL A 63 -8.75 -3.82 -9.79
CA VAL A 63 -8.61 -4.38 -8.45
C VAL A 63 -8.69 -5.90 -8.55
N MET A 64 -7.75 -6.58 -7.89
CA MET A 64 -7.73 -8.03 -7.74
C MET A 64 -7.72 -8.38 -6.26
N GLU A 65 -8.15 -9.59 -5.91
CA GLU A 65 -8.19 -10.06 -4.52
C GLU A 65 -7.52 -11.44 -4.45
N ILE A 66 -6.63 -11.61 -3.47
CA ILE A 66 -6.08 -12.90 -3.09
C ILE A 66 -6.74 -13.29 -1.78
N LYS A 67 -7.54 -14.35 -1.83
CA LYS A 67 -8.28 -14.86 -0.67
C LYS A 67 -7.39 -15.66 0.26
N GLY A 68 -7.51 -15.43 1.56
CA GLY A 68 -6.72 -16.06 2.60
C GLY A 68 -5.25 -15.62 2.61
N ALA A 69 -4.96 -14.43 2.05
CA ALA A 69 -3.61 -13.87 1.96
C ALA A 69 -3.25 -13.02 3.17
#